data_AF-A0A2V2DQC7-F1
#
_entry.id   AF-A0A2V2DQC7-F1
#
_cell.length_a   1.000
_cell.length_b   1.000
_cell.length_c   1.000
_cell.angle_alpha   90.00
_cell.angle_beta   90.00
_cell.angle_gamma   90.00
#
_symmetry.space_group_name_H-M   'P 1'
#
loop_
_entity.id
_entity.type
_entity.pdbx_description
1 polymer ?
#
loop_
_entity_poly.entity_id
_entity_poly.type
_entity_poly.pdbx_seq_one_letter_code
_entity_poly.pdbx_strand_id
1 'polypeptide(L)' 'MELGNKIRELRLKKSATQEQLAKQLHVSAQCVSKWETGDSLR' A
#
# COMPACT_ATOMS: atom_id res chain seq x y z
N MET A 1 -6.68 -11.32 -0.58
CA MET A 1 -5.47 -11.18 0.26
C MET A 1 -4.16 -11.12 -0.54
N GLU A 2 -4.11 -11.54 -1.82
CA GLU A 2 -2.83 -11.54 -2.57
C GLU A 2 -2.37 -10.18 -3.09
N LEU A 3 -3.29 -9.28 -3.46
CA LEU A 3 -2.93 -7.97 -4.03
C LEU A 3 -2.20 -7.07 -3.03
N GLY A 4 -2.70 -6.99 -1.78
CA GLY A 4 -2.09 -6.19 -0.72
C GLY A 4 -0.68 -6.62 -0.37
N ASN A 5 -0.46 -7.93 -0.28
CA ASN A 5 0.86 -8.50 -0.08
C ASN A 5 1.81 -8.15 -1.23
N LYS A 6 1.33 -8.24 -2.48
CA LYS A 6 2.13 -7.87 -3.66
C LYS A 6 2.53 -6.39 -3.68
N ILE A 7 1.61 -5.51 -3.31
CA ILE A 7 1.86 -4.06 -3.20
C ILE A 7 2.94 -3.81 -2.13
N ARG A 8 2.80 -4.44 -0.96
CA ARG A 8 3.79 -4.33 0.12
C ARG A 8 5.18 -4.83 -0.31
N GLU A 9 5.25 -5.98 -0.97
CA GLU A 9 6.52 -6.51 -1.49
C GLU A 9 7.19 -5.56 -2.47
N LEU A 10 6.44 -5.05 -3.46
CA LEU A 10 6.96 -4.11 -4.46
C LEU A 10 7.40 -2.79 -3.83
N ARG A 11 6.65 -2.30 -2.84
CA ARG A 11 6.98 -1.09 -2.08
C ARG A 11 8.29 -1.27 -1.31
N LEU A 12 8.45 -2.39 -0.62
CA LEU A 12 9.67 -2.71 0.13
C LEU A 12 10.88 -2.92 -0.80
N LYS A 13 10.70 -3.54 -1.97
CA LYS A 13 11.75 -3.65 -2.99
C LYS A 13 12.24 -2.30 -3.50
N LYS A 14 11.38 -1.28 -3.46
CA LYS A 14 11.71 0.10 -3.83
C LYS A 14 12.18 0.94 -2.63
N SER A 15 12.36 0.34 -1.45
CA SER A 15 12.69 1.04 -0.20
C SER A 15 11.76 2.23 0.08
N ALA A 16 10.47 2.08 -0.29
CA ALA A 16 9.49 3.14 -0.18
C ALA A 16 8.59 2.97 1.05
N THR A 17 8.18 4.07 1.66
CA THR A 17 7.15 4.11 2.70
C THR A 17 5.75 4.12 2.09
N GLN A 18 4.73 3.81 2.89
CA GLN A 18 3.34 3.91 2.43
C GLN A 18 2.99 5.34 2.00
N GLU A 19 3.51 6.37 2.68
CA GLU A 19 3.35 7.77 2.29
C GLU A 19 4.02 8.10 0.95
N GLN A 20 5.23 7.58 0.71
CA GLN A 20 5.92 7.79 -0.57
C GLN A 20 5.16 7.13 -1.72
N LEU A 21 4.67 5.91 -1.52
CA LEU A 21 3.83 5.22 -2.51
C LEU A 21 2.51 5.96 -2.74
N ALA A 22 1.87 6.44 -1.67
CA ALA A 22 0.63 7.19 -1.74
C ALA A 22 0.79 8.51 -2.51
N LYS A 23 1.90 9.23 -2.25
CA LYS A 23 2.25 10.47 -2.96
C LYS A 23 2.46 10.22 -4.46
N GLN A 24 3.13 9.13 -4.83
CA GLN A 24 3.35 8.77 -6.24
C GLN A 24 2.05 8.38 -6.96
N LEU A 25 1.12 7.75 -6.24
CA LEU A 25 -0.17 7.32 -6.78
C LEU A 25 -1.28 8.35 -6.61
N HIS A 26 -0.97 9.53 -6.06
CA HIS A 26 -1.94 10.59 -5.74
C HIS A 26 -3.13 10.11 -4.90
N VAL A 27 -2.88 9.17 -3.98
CA VAL A 27 -3.85 8.67 -3.02
C VAL A 27 -3.42 9.00 -1.60
N SER A 28 -4.29 8.75 -0.61
CA SER A 28 -3.92 8.87 0.80
C SER A 28 -3.11 7.65 1.27
N ALA A 29 -2.21 7.86 2.24
CA ALA A 29 -1.49 6.77 2.89
C ALA A 29 -2.44 5.75 3.54
N GLN A 30 -3.63 6.20 3.97
CA GLN A 30 -4.68 5.31 4.46
C GLN A 30 -5.21 4.37 3.38
N CYS A 31 -5.34 4.81 2.12
CA CYS A 31 -5.72 3.92 1.00
C CYS A 31 -4.65 2.84 0.79
N VAL A 32 -3.37 3.20 0.81
CA VAL A 32 -2.26 2.23 0.69
C VAL A 32 -2.27 1.25 1.86
N SER A 33 -2.50 1.73 3.08
CA SER A 33 -2.63 0.86 4.25
C SER A 33 -3.78 -0.15 4.08
N LYS A 34 -4.98 0.32 3.68
CA LYS A 34 -6.14 -0.56 3.41
C LYS A 34 -5.86 -1.59 2.33
N TRP A 35 -5.14 -1.22 1.27
CA TRP A 35 -4.73 -2.17 0.23
C TRP A 35 -3.80 -3.24 0.79
N GLU A 36 -2.80 -2.85 1.57
CA GLU A 36 -1.79 -3.75 2.13
C GLU A 36 -2.33 -4.65 3.26
N THR A 37 -3.27 -4.16 4.08
CA THR A 37 -3.85 -4.93 5.19
C THR A 37 -5.09 -5.72 4.78
N GLY A 38 -5.71 -5.40 3.64
CA GLY A 38 -6.95 -6.05 3.20
C GLY A 38 -8.18 -5.64 4.03
N ASP A 39 -8.04 -4.65 4.91
CA ASP A 39 -9.11 -4.09 5.73
C ASP A 39 -9.98 -3.15 4.90
N SER A 40 -10.73 -3.73 3.95
CA SER A 40 -11.75 -3.00 3.19
C SER A 40 -13.17 -3.29 3.65
N LEU A 41 -13.41 -4.29 4.50
CA LEU A 41 -14.72 -4.53 5.13
C LEU A 41 -14.54 -5.30 6.45
N ARG A 42 -14.77 -4.63 7.57
CA ARG A 42 -15.22 -5.24 8.81
C ARG A 42 -16.36 -4.43 9.38
#